data_AF-A0A3M1XG16-F1
#
_entry.id   AF-A0A3M1XG16-F1
#
_cell.length_a   1.000
_cell.length_b   1.000
_cell.length_c   1.000
_cell.angle_alpha   90.00
_cell.angle_beta   90.00
_cell.angle_gamma   90.00
#
_symmetry.space_group_name_H-M   'P 1'
#
loop_
_entity.id
_entity.type
_entity.pdbx_description
1 polymer ?
#
loop_
_entity_poly.entity_id
_entity_poly.type
_entity_poly.pdbx_seq_one_letter_code
_entity_poly.pdbx_strand_id
1 'polypeptide(L)'
;MKQLPFKLSLLVFFIALLSGFYSELGLMENLIRAFVIYLVFSVIVLLVMLVHTQIQYSVLTSRQQRKPAEQEAHSMAMENSLNQQ
;
A
#
# COMPACT_ATOMS: atom_id res chain seq x y z
N MET A 1 -2.91 -0.93 -12.93
CA MET A 1 -2.43 -2.23 -12.39
C MET A 1 -2.94 -2.49 -10.96
N LYS A 2 -4.24 -2.29 -10.66
CA LYS A 2 -4.79 -2.38 -9.30
C LYS A 2 -5.16 -3.81 -8.85
N GLN A 3 -5.16 -4.78 -9.76
CA GLN A 3 -5.54 -6.17 -9.48
C GLN A 3 -4.34 -7.07 -9.14
N LEU A 4 -3.11 -6.53 -9.17
CA LEU A 4 -1.89 -7.29 -8.87
C LEU A 4 -1.93 -8.01 -7.50
N PRO A 5 -2.32 -7.37 -6.38
CA PRO A 5 -2.34 -8.06 -5.07
C PRO A 5 -3.37 -9.19 -5.02
N PHE A 6 -4.48 -9.04 -5.73
CA PHE A 6 -5.52 -10.07 -5.81
C PHE A 6 -5.05 -11.30 -6.58
N LYS A 7 -4.39 -11.10 -7.74
CA LYS A 7 -3.82 -12.21 -8.51
C LYS A 7 -2.74 -12.96 -7.74
N LEU A 8 -1.92 -12.24 -6.98
CA LEU A 8 -0.81 -12.81 -6.22
C LEU A 8 -1.32 -13.62 -5.01
N SER A 9 -2.31 -13.10 -4.29
CA SER A 9 -2.97 -13.85 -3.21
C SER A 9 -3.73 -15.08 -3.71
N LEU A 10 -4.41 -14.98 -4.86
CA LEU A 10 -5.07 -16.14 -5.48
C LEU A 10 -4.06 -17.20 -5.94
N LEU A 11 -2.91 -16.80 -6.49
CA LEU A 11 -1.83 -17.73 -6.84
C LEU A 11 -1.32 -18.49 -5.61
N VAL A 12 -1.12 -17.79 -4.48
CA VAL A 12 -0.71 -18.41 -3.22
C VAL A 12 -1.75 -19.43 -2.75
N PHE A 13 -3.05 -19.15 -2.88
CA PHE A 13 -4.11 -20.11 -2.58
C PHE A 13 -3.99 -21.37 -3.45
N PHE A 14 -3.82 -21.24 -4.77
CA PHE A 14 -3.66 -22.39 -5.66
C PHE A 14 -2.41 -23.21 -5.34
N ILE A 15 -1.29 -22.57 -5.04
CA ILE A 15 -0.06 -23.26 -4.64
C ILE A 15 -0.27 -24.01 -3.32
N ALA A 16 -0.94 -23.39 -2.33
CA ALA A 16 -1.25 -24.02 -1.06
C ALA A 16 -2.17 -25.24 -1.25
N LEU A 17 -3.20 -25.12 -2.10
CA LEU A 17 -4.12 -26.19 -2.44
C LEU A 17 -3.39 -27.35 -3.13
N LEU A 18 -2.57 -27.05 -4.15
CA LEU A 18 -1.75 -28.04 -4.85
C LEU A 18 -0.77 -28.73 -3.90
N SER A 19 -0.16 -27.99 -2.98
CA SER A 19 0.78 -28.55 -2.01
C SER A 19 0.14 -29.58 -1.07
N GLY A 20 -1.14 -29.39 -0.69
CA GLY A 20 -1.80 -30.36 0.19
C GLY A 20 -2.26 -31.62 -0.53
N PHE A 21 -2.46 -31.57 -1.86
CA PHE A 21 -2.66 -32.80 -2.65
C PHE A 21 -1.41 -33.69 -2.66
N TYR A 22 -0.21 -33.09 -2.63
CA TYR A 22 1.05 -33.84 -2.50
C TYR A 22 1.23 -34.53 -1.15
N SER A 23 0.56 -34.05 -0.10
CA SER A 23 0.64 -34.63 1.24
C SER A 23 -0.48 -35.65 1.52
N GLU A 24 -1.21 -36.09 0.50
CA GLU A 24 -2.33 -37.05 0.60
C GLU A 24 -3.40 -36.63 1.63
N LEU A 25 -3.54 -35.33 1.90
CA LEU A 25 -4.55 -34.81 2.81
C LEU A 25 -5.94 -35.00 2.23
N GLY A 26 -6.90 -35.27 3.12
CA GLY A 26 -8.32 -35.29 2.76
C GLY A 26 -8.73 -33.96 2.12
N LEU A 27 -9.61 -34.01 1.12
CA LEU A 27 -9.99 -32.84 0.30
C LEU A 27 -10.48 -31.67 1.16
N MET A 28 -11.28 -31.94 2.21
CA MET A 28 -11.76 -30.92 3.15
C MET A 28 -10.65 -30.34 4.04
N GLU A 29 -9.72 -31.18 4.52
CA GLU A 29 -8.59 -30.73 5.34
C GLU A 29 -7.63 -29.86 4.54
N ASN A 30 -7.36 -30.27 3.30
CA ASN A 30 -6.55 -29.47 2.37
C ASN A 30 -7.21 -28.14 2.05
N LEU A 31 -8.53 -28.12 1.83
CA LEU A 31 -9.28 -26.88 1.57
C LEU A 31 -9.20 -25.92 2.77
N ILE A 32 -9.40 -26.42 3.99
CA ILE A 32 -9.28 -25.62 5.21
C ILE A 32 -7.85 -25.08 5.35
N ARG A 33 -6.83 -25.92 5.16
CA ARG A 33 -5.43 -25.51 5.23
C ARG A 33 -5.10 -24.42 4.20
N ALA A 34 -5.49 -24.63 2.94
CA ALA A 34 -5.28 -23.65 1.87
C ALA A 34 -6.02 -22.33 2.15
N PHE A 35 -7.24 -22.40 2.69
CA PHE A 35 -8.01 -21.23 3.09
C PHE A 35 -7.33 -20.45 4.22
N VAL A 36 -6.84 -21.12 5.26
CA VAL A 36 -6.11 -20.48 6.36
C VAL A 36 -4.84 -19.80 5.85
N ILE A 37 -4.07 -20.46 4.99
CA ILE A 37 -2.86 -19.88 4.38
C ILE A 37 -3.23 -18.63 3.56
N TYR A 38 -4.30 -18.69 2.77
CA TYR A 38 -4.79 -17.53 2.01
C TYR A 38 -5.24 -16.37 2.90
N LEU A 39 -5.93 -16.65 4.01
CA LEU A 39 -6.37 -15.63 4.96
C LEU A 39 -5.18 -14.89 5.57
N VAL A 40 -4.19 -15.64 6.07
CA VAL A 40 -2.96 -15.07 6.66
C VAL A 40 -2.22 -14.21 5.64
N PHE A 41 -2.06 -14.73 4.41
CA PHE A 41 -1.39 -14.00 3.35
C PHE A 41 -2.14 -12.71 2.96
N SER A 42 -3.47 -12.77 2.90
CA SER A 42 -4.33 -11.61 2.63
C SER A 42 -4.15 -10.50 3.67
N VAL A 43 -4.05 -10.85 4.96
CA VAL A 43 -3.78 -9.88 6.04
C VAL A 43 -2.41 -9.23 5.87
N ILE A 44 -1.38 -10.01 5.55
CA ILE A 44 -0.02 -9.47 5.32
C ILE A 44 -0.02 -8.48 4.15
N VAL A 45 -0.67 -8.85 3.03
CA VAL A 45 -0.78 -7.96 1.86
C VAL A 45 -1.51 -6.67 2.22
N LEU A 46 -2.59 -6.74 3.00
CA LEU A 46 -3.33 -5.57 3.45
C LEU A 46 -2.45 -4.65 4.30
N LEU A 47 -1.66 -5.21 5.23
CA LEU A 47 -0.73 -4.44 6.06
C LEU A 47 0.35 -3.74 5.23
N VAL A 48 0.93 -4.45 4.26
CA VAL A 48 1.92 -3.86 3.33
C VAL A 48 1.30 -2.71 2.54
N MET A 49 0.07 -2.89 2.03
CA MET A 49 -0.65 -1.82 1.33
C MET A 49 -0.95 -0.63 2.24
N LEU A 50 -1.32 -0.86 3.50
CA LEU A 50 -1.56 0.18 4.48
C LEU A 50 -0.28 1.00 4.74
N VAL A 51 0.85 0.33 4.97
CA VAL A 51 2.15 0.99 5.19
C VAL A 51 2.57 1.81 3.97
N HIS A 52 2.47 1.25 2.77
CA HIS A 52 2.80 1.98 1.54
C HIS A 52 1.91 3.20 1.34
N THR A 53 0.62 3.07 1.67
CA THR A 53 -0.34 4.17 1.61
C THR A 53 0.05 5.28 2.58
N GLN A 54 0.37 4.96 3.83
CA GLN A 54 0.84 5.93 4.84
C GLN A 54 2.13 6.64 4.41
N ILE A 55 3.09 5.91 3.82
CA ILE A 55 4.34 6.49 3.29
C ILE A 55 4.02 7.50 2.17
N GLN A 56 3.15 7.15 1.23
CA GLN A 56 2.78 8.07 0.15
C GLN A 56 2.06 9.31 0.65
N TYR A 57 1.12 9.18 1.60
CA TYR A 57 0.44 10.33 2.19
C TYR A 57 1.40 11.23 3.00
N SER A 58 2.37 10.65 3.71
CA SER A 58 3.41 11.40 4.42
C SER A 58 4.32 12.20 3.46
N VAL A 59 4.73 11.58 2.35
CA VAL A 59 5.54 12.25 1.31
C VAL A 59 4.76 13.36 0.59
N LEU A 60 3.45 13.17 0.34
CA LEU A 60 2.61 14.19 -0.27
C LEU A 60 2.36 15.37 0.68
N THR A 61 2.10 15.09 1.96
CA THR A 61 1.87 16.13 2.99
C THR A 61 3.11 17.00 3.20
N SER A 62 4.30 16.39 3.25
CA SER A 62 5.57 17.13 3.39
C SER A 62 5.91 17.98 2.16
N ARG A 63 5.52 17.58 0.94
CA ARG A 63 5.64 18.44 -0.25
C ARG A 63 4.58 19.55 -0.31
N GLN A 64 3.40 19.33 0.25
CA GLN A 64 2.32 20.30 0.22
C GLN A 64 2.51 21.42 1.26
N GLN A 65 3.22 21.15 2.35
CA GLN A 65 3.54 22.16 3.38
C GLN A 65 4.70 23.09 3.00
N ARG A 66 5.48 22.77 1.95
CA ARG A 66 6.53 23.67 1.43
C ARG A 66 6.02 24.74 0.45
N LYS A 67 4.88 24.51 -0.21
CA LYS A 67 4.33 25.46 -1.19
C LYS A 67 3.70 26.73 -0.62
N PRO A 68 2.97 26.75 0.52
CA PRO A 68 2.41 28.00 1.01
C PRO A 68 3.49 28.96 1.53
N ALA A 69 4.59 28.44 2.10
CA ALA A 69 5.63 29.26 2.71
C ALA A 69 6.53 29.99 1.70
N GLU A 70 6.87 29.38 0.56
CA GLU A 70 7.66 30.07 -0.49
C GLU A 70 6.82 31.12 -1.22
N GLN A 71 5.51 30.92 -1.33
CA GLN A 71 4.62 31.83 -2.06
C GLN A 71 4.28 33.07 -1.21
N GLU A 72 4.09 32.92 0.10
CA GLU A 72 3.95 34.05 1.03
C GLU A 72 5.24 34.86 1.17
N ALA A 73 6.41 34.19 1.29
CA ALA A 73 7.69 34.89 1.35
C ALA A 73 7.99 35.68 0.06
N HIS A 74 7.63 35.14 -1.10
CA HIS A 74 7.82 35.85 -2.37
C HIS A 74 6.85 37.02 -2.55
N SER A 75 5.61 36.89 -2.05
CA SER A 75 4.61 37.95 -2.04
C SER A 75 5.02 39.12 -1.13
N MET A 76 5.49 38.82 0.09
CA MET A 76 5.98 39.84 1.03
C MET A 76 7.26 40.51 0.55
N ALA A 77 8.18 39.77 -0.09
CA ALA A 77 9.39 40.36 -0.68
C ALA A 77 9.07 41.31 -1.83
N MET A 78 8.04 41.00 -2.63
CA MET A 78 7.62 41.84 -3.75
C MET A 78 6.90 43.10 -3.27
N GLU A 79 6.05 43.01 -2.24
CA GLU A 79 5.39 44.15 -1.61
C GLU A 79 6.39 45.11 -0.93
N ASN A 80 7.40 44.58 -0.25
CA ASN A 80 8.42 45.40 0.41
C ASN A 80 9.37 46.08 -0.59
N SER A 81 9.52 45.52 -1.80
CA SER A 81 10.30 46.13 -2.90
C SER A 81 9.55 47.27 -3.58
N LEU A 82 8.21 47.23 -3.59
CA LEU A 82 7.35 48.26 -4.18
C LEU A 82 7.19 49.50 -3.28
N ASN A 83 7.31 49.34 -1.95
CA ASN A 83 7.22 50.45 -0.99
C ASN A 83 8.53 51.23 -0.77
N GLN A 84 9.63 50.85 -1.44
CA GLN A 84 10.93 51.54 -1.35
C GLN A 84 11.26 52.44 -2.57
N GLN A 85 10.32 52.62 -3.51
CA GLN A 85 10.41 53.61 -4.59
C GLN A 85 9.52 54.82 -4.31
#